data_AF-A0A5J6MIA3-F1
#
_entry.id   AF-A0A5J6MIA3-F1
#
_cell.length_a   1.000
_cell.length_b   1.000
_cell.length_c   1.000
_cell.angle_alpha   90.00
_cell.angle_beta   90.00
_cell.angle_gamma   90.00
#
_symmetry.space_group_name_H-M   'P 1'
#
loop_
_entity.id
_entity.type
_entity.pdbx_description
1 polymer ?
#
loop_
_entity_poly.entity_id
_entity_poly.type
_entity_poly.pdbx_seq_one_letter_code
_entity_poly.pdbx_strand_id
1 'polypeptide(L)'
;MIGLVFSVFLGVLALPLAGYATRAHAQSDEPSQPSPDDLAIEGVTRLMQALQLFIQQLPQYEAPVIDENGDIIIRRRHDNAPIPPQKPAPPDADSTST
;
A
#
# COMPACT_ATOMS: atom_id res chain seq x y z
N MET A 1 14.82 -51.39 42.65
CA MET A 1 14.16 -51.12 41.35
C MET A 1 14.78 -52.09 40.34
N ILE A 2 14.35 -53.36 40.28
CA ILE A 2 13.19 -53.87 39.50
C ILE A 2 13.35 -53.38 38.04
N GLY A 3 13.96 -54.16 37.14
CA GLY A 3 13.39 -55.36 36.49
C GLY A 3 12.83 -54.90 35.14
N LEU A 4 13.44 -55.25 33.99
CA LEU A 4 12.98 -56.32 33.06
C LEU A 4 11.46 -56.18 32.81
N VAL A 5 10.92 -56.01 31.59
CA VAL A 5 10.58 -57.09 30.66
C VAL A 5 10.08 -56.47 29.33
N PHE A 6 10.44 -57.11 28.21
CA PHE A 6 9.62 -57.46 27.02
C PHE A 6 8.72 -56.39 26.34
N SER A 7 8.87 -56.18 25.03
CA SER A 7 8.38 -57.06 23.94
C SER A 7 6.85 -57.00 23.74
N VAL A 8 6.48 -56.54 22.54
CA VAL A 8 5.30 -56.93 21.75
C VAL A 8 3.94 -56.76 22.42
N PHE A 9 3.11 -55.85 21.88
CA PHE A 9 1.71 -56.20 21.61
C PHE A 9 1.18 -55.46 20.37
N LEU A 10 1.26 -56.20 19.26
CA LEU A 10 0.37 -56.11 18.12
C LEU A 10 -1.00 -56.67 18.53
N GLY A 11 -2.11 -56.00 18.20
CA GLY A 11 -3.47 -56.52 18.41
C GLY A 11 -4.53 -55.43 18.60
N VAL A 12 -5.03 -54.83 17.51
CA VAL A 12 -6.34 -55.15 16.90
C VAL A 12 -7.55 -54.89 17.82
N LEU A 13 -8.30 -53.81 17.54
CA LEU A 13 -9.76 -53.90 17.56
C LEU A 13 -10.36 -52.96 16.50
N ALA A 14 -11.09 -53.60 15.59
CA ALA A 14 -11.72 -53.00 14.44
C ALA A 14 -12.88 -52.07 14.81
N LEU A 15 -12.95 -50.91 14.16
CA LEU A 15 -14.24 -50.30 13.78
C LEU A 15 -14.20 -49.97 12.28
N PRO A 16 -14.98 -50.66 11.43
CA PRO A 16 -15.15 -50.31 10.04
C PRO A 16 -16.24 -49.24 9.93
N LEU A 17 -15.87 -47.99 9.69
CA LEU A 17 -16.75 -47.08 8.97
C LEU A 17 -16.23 -46.94 7.54
N ALA A 18 -16.55 -47.96 6.75
CA ALA A 18 -16.69 -47.82 5.31
C ALA A 18 -17.85 -46.84 5.07
N GLY A 19 -17.51 -45.56 4.94
CA GLY A 19 -18.46 -44.48 4.68
C GLY A 19 -17.80 -43.40 3.85
N TYR A 20 -17.89 -43.56 2.53
CA TYR A 20 -17.78 -42.48 1.53
C TYR A 20 -16.51 -41.61 1.58
N ALA A 21 -15.34 -42.21 1.39
CA ALA A 21 -14.22 -41.46 0.80
C ALA A 21 -14.34 -41.54 -0.73
N THR A 22 -15.30 -40.81 -1.30
CA THR A 22 -15.08 -40.32 -2.67
C THR A 22 -13.88 -39.40 -2.56
N ARG A 23 -12.71 -39.86 -3.03
CA ARG A 23 -11.61 -38.95 -3.32
C ARG A 23 -12.06 -38.15 -4.54
N ALA A 24 -12.85 -37.11 -4.30
CA ALA A 24 -12.87 -35.98 -5.19
C ALA A 24 -11.43 -35.47 -5.23
N HIS A 25 -10.72 -35.79 -6.31
CA HIS A 25 -9.47 -35.13 -6.64
C HIS A 25 -9.87 -33.71 -6.99
N ALA A 26 -9.95 -32.85 -5.97
CA ALA A 26 -9.99 -31.42 -6.16
C ALA A 26 -8.64 -31.06 -6.78
N GLN A 27 -8.61 -31.02 -8.10
CA GLN A 27 -7.53 -30.44 -8.87
C GLN A 27 -7.61 -28.94 -8.60
N SER A 28 -7.05 -28.53 -7.46
CA SER A 28 -6.69 -27.15 -7.25
C SER A 28 -5.66 -26.83 -8.32
N ASP A 29 -6.06 -26.03 -9.30
CA ASP A 29 -5.13 -25.17 -10.04
C ASP A 29 -4.39 -24.37 -8.97
N GLU A 30 -3.26 -24.90 -8.52
CA GLU A 30 -2.40 -24.19 -7.58
C GLU A 30 -1.83 -23.00 -8.37
N PRO A 31 -2.13 -21.75 -7.95
CA PRO A 31 -1.59 -20.60 -8.65
C PRO A 31 -0.07 -20.74 -8.60
N SER A 32 0.53 -20.80 -9.79
CA SER A 32 1.98 -20.88 -9.93
C SER A 32 2.58 -19.72 -9.14
N GLN A 33 3.33 -20.05 -8.10
CA GLN A 33 3.97 -19.05 -7.24
C GLN A 33 4.84 -18.16 -8.13
N PRO A 34 4.69 -16.82 -8.07
CA PRO A 34 5.47 -15.92 -8.90
C PRO A 34 6.95 -16.11 -8.63
N SER A 35 7.75 -16.10 -9.68
CA SER A 35 9.20 -16.22 -9.51
C SER A 35 9.76 -14.98 -8.81
N PRO A 36 10.92 -15.07 -8.15
CA PRO A 36 11.57 -13.89 -7.55
C PRO A 36 11.79 -12.76 -8.55
N ASP A 37 12.05 -13.09 -9.82
CA ASP A 37 12.23 -12.12 -10.90
C ASP A 37 10.92 -11.39 -11.21
N ASP A 38 9.78 -12.10 -11.23
CA ASP A 38 8.46 -11.50 -11.44
C ASP A 38 8.12 -10.50 -10.32
N LEU A 39 8.43 -10.86 -9.07
CA LEU A 39 8.23 -9.98 -7.92
C LEU A 39 9.11 -8.73 -7.97
N ALA A 40 10.36 -8.86 -8.45
CA ALA A 40 11.24 -7.72 -8.63
C ALA A 40 10.71 -6.75 -9.71
N ILE A 41 10.22 -7.29 -10.83
CA ILE A 41 9.62 -6.50 -11.92
C ILE A 41 8.35 -5.79 -11.45
N GLU A 42 7.48 -6.49 -10.69
CA GLU A 42 6.29 -5.86 -10.12
C GLU A 42 6.68 -4.71 -9.19
N GLY A 43 7.67 -4.91 -8.31
CA GLY A 43 8.14 -3.89 -7.40
C GLY A 43 8.60 -2.61 -8.11
N VAL A 44 9.40 -2.74 -9.17
CA VAL A 44 9.83 -1.59 -9.99
C VAL A 44 8.64 -0.92 -10.67
N THR A 45 7.68 -1.70 -11.17
CA THR A 45 6.47 -1.17 -11.82
C THR A 45 5.64 -0.32 -10.84
N ARG A 46 5.42 -0.83 -9.62
CA ARG A 46 4.71 -0.08 -8.56
C ARG A 46 5.44 1.19 -8.17
N LEU A 47 6.78 1.15 -8.09
CA LEU A 47 7.58 2.33 -7.80
C LEU A 47 7.42 3.42 -8.87
N MET A 48 7.48 3.04 -10.15
CA MET A 48 7.30 4.00 -11.25
C MET A 48 5.89 4.61 -11.25
N GLN A 49 4.86 3.80 -10.95
CA GLN A 49 3.49 4.28 -10.81
C GLN A 49 3.36 5.28 -9.65
N ALA A 50 3.94 4.97 -8.50
CA ALA A 50 3.94 5.87 -7.35
C ALA A 50 4.66 7.20 -7.67
N LEU A 51 5.80 7.14 -8.36
CA LEU A 51 6.52 8.33 -8.80
C LEU A 51 5.69 9.18 -9.78
N GLN A 52 4.97 8.54 -10.70
CA GLN A 52 4.09 9.24 -11.63
C GLN A 52 2.98 9.99 -10.90
N LEU A 53 2.34 9.36 -9.91
CA LEU A 53 1.32 10.00 -9.08
C LEU A 53 1.91 11.16 -8.27
N PHE A 54 3.11 11.00 -7.71
CA PHE A 54 3.78 12.06 -6.97
C PHE A 54 4.07 13.27 -7.86
N ILE A 55 4.58 13.06 -9.08
CA ILE A 55 4.84 14.15 -10.04
C ILE A 55 3.55 14.91 -10.37
N GLN A 56 2.42 14.21 -10.51
CA GLN A 56 1.12 14.84 -10.79
C GLN A 56 0.61 15.70 -9.63
N GLN A 57 1.11 15.50 -8.41
CA GLN A 57 0.74 16.31 -7.24
C GLN A 57 1.59 17.59 -7.12
N LEU A 58 2.67 17.71 -7.88
CA LEU A 58 3.51 18.89 -7.82
C LEU A 58 2.77 20.10 -8.42
N PRO A 59 2.77 21.26 -7.73
CA PRO A 59 2.14 22.45 -8.26
C PRO A 59 2.91 22.96 -9.49
N GLN A 60 2.18 23.13 -10.59
CA GLN A 60 2.72 23.75 -11.80
C GLN A 60 2.51 25.26 -11.73
N TYR A 61 3.53 26.04 -12.12
CA TYR A 61 3.44 27.50 -12.15
C TYR A 61 3.61 28.04 -13.58
N GLU A 62 3.03 29.21 -13.82
CA GLU A 62 3.20 29.99 -15.04
C GLU A 62 4.48 30.83 -14.98
N ALA A 63 4.85 31.42 -16.11
CA ALA A 63 5.95 32.38 -16.14
C ALA A 63 5.62 33.59 -15.24
N PRO A 64 6.58 34.08 -14.45
CA PRO A 64 6.37 35.25 -13.59
C PRO A 64 6.11 36.51 -14.42
N VAL A 65 5.18 37.33 -13.95
CA VAL A 65 4.84 38.63 -14.54
C VAL A 65 5.01 39.72 -13.51
N ILE A 66 5.54 40.86 -13.93
CA ILE A 66 5.70 42.05 -13.09
C ILE A 66 4.45 42.92 -13.25
N ASP A 67 3.85 43.35 -12.15
CA ASP A 67 2.69 44.23 -12.16
C ASP A 67 3.07 45.73 -12.31
N GLU A 68 2.09 46.62 -12.27
CA GLU A 68 2.30 48.08 -12.41
C GLU A 68 3.05 48.71 -11.21
N ASN A 69 3.02 48.06 -10.05
CA ASN A 69 3.71 48.48 -8.84
C ASN A 69 5.15 47.94 -8.76
N GLY A 70 5.50 46.99 -9.63
CA GLY A 70 6.79 46.30 -9.64
C GLY A 70 6.81 44.96 -8.90
N ASP A 71 5.65 44.46 -8.46
CA ASP A 71 5.54 43.18 -7.76
C ASP A 71 5.59 41.99 -8.73
N ILE A 72 6.20 40.88 -8.29
CA ILE A 72 6.32 39.66 -9.09
C ILE A 72 5.16 38.71 -8.75
N ILE A 73 4.30 38.44 -9.74
CA ILE A 73 3.17 37.53 -9.61
C ILE A 73 3.55 36.16 -10.18
N ILE A 74 3.51 35.13 -9.32
CA ILE A 74 3.72 33.72 -9.70
C ILE A 74 2.39 32.98 -9.61
N ARG A 75 1.74 32.75 -10.76
CA ARG A 75 0.42 32.09 -10.83
C ARG A 75 0.59 30.57 -10.91
N ARG A 76 -0.26 29.83 -10.21
CA ARG A 76 -0.36 28.36 -10.39
C ARG A 76 -1.12 28.07 -11.68
N ARG A 77 -0.63 27.17 -12.52
CA ARG A 77 -1.44 26.61 -13.61
C ARG A 77 -2.59 25.82 -12.98
N HIS A 78 -3.81 26.11 -13.43
CA HIS A 78 -5.03 25.58 -12.83
C HIS A 78 -5.24 24.11 -13.21
N ASP A 79 -4.77 23.22 -12.35
CA ASP A 79 -4.95 21.77 -12.50
C ASP A 79 -6.06 21.28 -11.55
N ASN A 80 -7.31 21.77 -11.64
CA ASN A 80 -8.49 21.38 -10.82
C ASN A 80 -8.30 21.27 -9.27
N ALA A 81 -7.15 21.63 -8.72
CA ALA A 81 -6.82 21.43 -7.32
C ALA A 81 -7.50 22.51 -6.48
N PRO A 82 -8.19 22.15 -5.39
CA PRO A 82 -8.78 23.13 -4.49
C PRO A 82 -7.73 24.11 -4.00
N ILE A 83 -7.97 25.41 -4.16
CA ILE A 83 -7.14 26.43 -3.54
C ILE A 83 -7.31 26.27 -2.03
N PRO A 84 -6.25 25.95 -1.26
CA PRO A 84 -6.38 25.84 0.18
C PRO A 84 -6.89 27.17 0.75
N PRO A 85 -7.77 27.14 1.76
CA PRO A 85 -8.35 28.34 2.34
C PRO A 85 -7.22 29.27 2.80
N GLN A 86 -7.31 30.54 2.40
CA GLN A 86 -6.35 31.54 2.85
C GLN A 86 -6.40 31.59 4.37
N LYS A 87 -5.23 31.46 5.02
CA LYS A 87 -5.12 31.65 6.46
C LYS A 87 -5.58 33.09 6.76
N PRO A 88 -6.46 33.31 7.75
CA PRO A 88 -6.87 34.66 8.13
C PRO A 88 -5.62 35.50 8.38
N ALA A 89 -5.61 36.73 7.84
CA ALA A 89 -4.55 37.67 8.15
C ALA A 89 -4.46 37.83 9.68
N PRO A 90 -3.26 37.79 10.28
CA PRO A 90 -3.13 38.10 11.70
C PRO A 90 -3.67 39.51 11.96
N PRO A 91 -4.34 39.74 13.09
CA PRO A 91 -4.88 41.06 13.43
C PRO A 91 -3.75 42.09 13.49
N ASP A 92 -3.99 43.28 12.95
CA ASP A 92 -3.04 44.38 12.94
C ASP A 92 -2.56 44.68 14.36
N ALA A 93 -1.28 44.39 14.63
CA ALA A 93 -0.66 44.55 15.95
C ALA A 93 -0.26 46.00 16.27
N ASP A 94 -0.79 46.98 15.52
CA ASP A 94 -0.42 48.40 15.60
C ASP A 94 -1.48 49.28 16.30
N SER A 95 -2.23 48.71 17.25
CA SER A 95 -2.94 49.51 18.26
C SER A 95 -2.15 49.55 19.58
N THR A 96 -0.87 49.93 19.51
CA THR A 96 -0.19 50.46 20.71
C THR A 96 -0.55 51.93 20.82
N SER A 97 -1.71 52.20 21.41
CA SER A 97 -2.09 53.55 21.83
C SER A 97 -1.07 54.02 22.87
N THR A 98 -0.28 55.03 22.51
CA THR A 98 0.55 55.81 23.45
C THR A 98 -0.30 56.87 24.11
#